data_AF-A0A8T5Y224-F1
#
_entry.id   AF-A0A8T5Y224-F1
#
_cell.length_a   1.000
_cell.length_b   1.000
_cell.length_c   1.000
_cell.angle_alpha   90.00
_cell.angle_beta   90.00
_cell.angle_gamma   90.00
#
_symmetry.space_group_name_H-M   'P 1'
#
loop_
_entity.id
_entity.type
_entity.pdbx_description
1 polymer ?
#
loop_
_entity_poly.entity_id
_entity_poly.type
_entity_poly.pdbx_seq_one_letter_code
_entity_poly.pdbx_strand_id
1 'polypeptide(L)'
;MSLAKKENLIVAVFFIFTLLMTNPPVVNWVSAYAETNPLIFGWPTLWVWLQFWYMAMIGGLIWFGLKFKTWNVDYIEETFDQHVDGGDK
;
A
#
# COMPACT_ATOMS: atom_id res chain seq x y z
N MET A 1 8.76 10.13 -18.14
CA MET A 1 7.76 9.99 -17.04
C MET A 1 8.20 10.89 -15.90
N SER A 2 7.34 11.76 -15.35
CA SER A 2 7.74 12.64 -14.24
C SER A 2 8.04 11.82 -12.98
N LEU A 3 8.91 12.34 -12.10
CA LEU A 3 9.29 11.68 -10.85
C LEU A 3 8.06 11.33 -10.00
N ALA A 4 7.13 12.28 -9.85
CA ALA A 4 5.87 12.09 -9.14
C ALA A 4 5.01 10.96 -9.73
N LYS A 5 4.94 10.85 -11.08
CA LYS A 5 4.18 9.78 -11.73
C LYS A 5 4.80 8.40 -11.49
N LYS A 6 6.13 8.32 -11.36
CA LYS A 6 6.84 7.09 -11.01
C LYS A 6 6.62 6.70 -9.56
N GLU A 7 6.64 7.66 -8.63
CA GLU A 7 6.38 7.41 -7.20
C GLU A 7 4.95 6.94 -6.96
N ASN A 8 3.95 7.59 -7.58
CA ASN A 8 2.55 7.16 -7.49
C ASN A 8 2.33 5.75 -8.07
N LEU A 9 3.03 5.40 -9.16
CA LEU A 9 2.96 4.06 -9.73
C LEU A 9 3.54 3.02 -8.77
N ILE A 10 4.68 3.29 -8.14
CA ILE A 10 5.32 2.38 -7.17
C ILE A 10 4.36 2.13 -5.99
N VAL A 11 3.75 3.20 -5.47
CA VAL A 11 2.80 3.12 -4.36
C VAL A 11 1.57 2.30 -4.76
N ALA A 12 0.98 2.59 -5.92
CA ALA A 12 -0.19 1.84 -6.40
C ALA A 12 0.11 0.35 -6.59
N VAL A 13 1.26 0.02 -7.21
CA VAL A 13 1.70 -1.37 -7.38
C VAL A 13 1.91 -2.05 -6.03
N PHE A 14 2.55 -1.36 -5.08
CA PHE A 14 2.74 -1.87 -3.72
C PHE A 14 1.41 -2.23 -3.04
N PHE A 15 0.43 -1.32 -3.05
CA PHE A 15 -0.88 -1.57 -2.44
C PHE A 15 -1.65 -2.72 -3.11
N ILE A 16 -1.66 -2.75 -4.44
CA ILE A 16 -2.32 -3.83 -5.19
C ILE A 16 -1.66 -5.17 -4.85
N PHE A 17 -0.33 -5.19 -4.74
CA PHE A 17 0.42 -6.38 -4.40
C PHE A 17 0.12 -6.86 -2.97
N THR A 18 0.09 -5.95 -1.99
CA THR A 18 -0.28 -6.30 -0.61
C THR A 18 -1.69 -6.86 -0.54
N LEU A 19 -2.65 -6.27 -1.28
CA LEU A 19 -4.04 -6.76 -1.33
C LEU A 19 -4.12 -8.16 -1.94
N LEU A 20 -3.41 -8.40 -3.04
CA LEU A 20 -3.32 -9.71 -3.68
C LEU A 20 -2.76 -10.77 -2.71
N MET A 21 -1.71 -10.44 -1.97
CA MET A 21 -1.07 -11.37 -1.04
C MET A 21 -1.93 -11.72 0.19
N THR A 22 -2.90 -10.87 0.52
CA THR A 22 -3.91 -11.10 1.58
C THR A 22 -5.26 -11.61 1.05
N ASN A 23 -5.41 -11.77 -0.26
CA ASN A 23 -6.66 -12.18 -0.90
C ASN A 23 -6.93 -13.69 -0.65
N PRO A 24 -8.19 -14.12 -0.38
CA PRO A 24 -8.49 -15.52 -0.06
C PRO A 24 -7.88 -16.58 -0.99
N PRO A 25 -7.84 -16.43 -2.34
CA PRO A 25 -7.20 -17.42 -3.21
C PRO A 25 -5.71 -17.62 -2.89
N VAL A 26 -4.95 -16.54 -2.68
CA VAL A 26 -3.52 -16.61 -2.38
C VAL A 26 -3.29 -17.12 -0.96
N VAL A 27 -4.08 -16.65 -0.01
CA VAL A 27 -4.03 -17.11 1.39
C VAL A 27 -4.28 -18.61 1.48
N ASN A 28 -5.21 -19.15 0.69
CA ASN A 28 -5.47 -20.60 0.63
C ASN A 28 -4.27 -21.37 0.07
N TRP A 29 -3.62 -20.87 -0.99
CA TRP A 29 -2.40 -21.48 -1.52
C TRP A 29 -1.25 -21.46 -0.51
N VAL A 30 -1.07 -20.33 0.19
CA VAL A 30 -0.06 -20.21 1.25
C VAL A 30 -0.39 -21.11 2.43
N SER A 31 -1.66 -21.32 2.75
CA SER A 31 -2.10 -22.26 3.79
C SER A 31 -1.72 -23.70 3.43
N ALA A 32 -2.03 -24.15 2.22
CA ALA A 32 -1.65 -25.49 1.76
C ALA A 32 -0.12 -25.68 1.71
N TYR A 33 0.62 -24.63 1.33
CA TYR A 33 2.08 -24.63 1.40
C TYR A 33 2.59 -24.71 2.85
N ALA A 34 1.96 -23.98 3.77
CA ALA A 34 2.31 -23.96 5.18
C ALA A 34 2.15 -25.33 5.87
N GLU A 35 1.16 -26.13 5.46
CA GLU A 35 0.97 -27.49 5.96
C GLU A 35 2.15 -28.43 5.62
N THR A 36 2.77 -28.21 4.46
CA THR A 36 3.90 -29.02 3.97
C THR A 36 5.26 -28.43 4.36
N ASN A 37 5.31 -27.13 4.65
CA ASN A 37 6.52 -26.38 4.96
C ASN A 37 6.30 -25.50 6.20
N PRO A 38 6.19 -26.10 7.40
CA PRO A 38 6.06 -25.33 8.64
C PRO A 38 7.35 -24.55 8.93
N LEU A 39 7.21 -23.35 9.47
CA LEU A 39 8.36 -22.56 9.93
C LEU A 39 9.06 -23.23 11.11
N ILE A 40 10.36 -22.98 11.20
CA ILE A 40 11.21 -23.40 12.31
C ILE A 40 10.67 -22.73 13.59
N PHE A 41 10.71 -23.44 14.72
CA PHE A 41 10.10 -23.05 16.02
C PHE A 41 8.57 -23.21 16.14
N GLY A 42 7.90 -23.82 15.16
CA GLY A 42 6.47 -24.15 15.28
C GLY A 42 5.54 -22.95 15.16
N TRP A 43 6.03 -21.84 14.60
CA TRP A 43 5.23 -20.66 14.35
C TRP A 43 4.24 -20.97 13.22
N PRO A 44 2.95 -20.63 13.35
CA PRO A 44 1.99 -20.86 12.27
C PRO A 44 2.40 -20.03 11.04
N THR A 45 2.90 -20.70 9.99
CA THR A 45 3.46 -20.05 8.79
C THR A 45 2.46 -19.09 8.15
N LEU A 46 1.18 -19.46 8.12
CA LEU A 46 0.11 -18.62 7.61
C LEU A 46 -0.10 -17.36 8.45
N TRP A 47 0.03 -17.46 9.77
CA TRP A 47 -0.10 -16.31 10.67
C TRP A 47 1.03 -15.31 10.43
N VAL A 48 2.28 -15.79 10.31
CA VAL A 48 3.44 -14.94 10.02
C VAL A 48 3.29 -14.24 8.67
N TRP A 49 2.81 -14.96 7.65
CA TRP A 49 2.52 -14.39 6.33
C TRP A 49 1.56 -13.21 6.42
N LEU A 50 0.42 -13.39 7.08
CA LEU A 50 -0.59 -12.34 7.23
C LEU A 50 -0.05 -11.14 8.02
N GLN A 51 0.63 -11.39 9.15
CA GLN A 51 1.22 -10.32 9.95
C GLN A 51 2.24 -9.51 9.15
N PHE A 52 3.09 -10.17 8.36
CA PHE A 52 4.06 -9.49 7.51
C PHE A 52 3.39 -8.55 6.51
N TRP A 53 2.38 -9.03 5.78
CA TRP A 53 1.69 -8.22 4.76
C TRP A 53 0.88 -7.08 5.36
N TYR A 54 0.22 -7.28 6.50
CA TYR A 54 -0.48 -6.20 7.21
C TYR A 54 0.50 -5.14 7.75
N MET A 55 1.61 -5.56 8.37
CA MET A 55 2.63 -4.63 8.84
C MET A 55 3.26 -3.85 7.67
N ALA A 56 3.54 -4.52 6.54
CA ALA A 56 4.04 -3.87 5.34
C ALA A 56 3.05 -2.82 4.83
N MET A 57 1.76 -3.13 4.77
CA MET A 57 0.72 -2.20 4.34
C MET A 57 0.63 -0.98 5.27
N ILE A 58 0.62 -1.18 6.60
CA ILE A 58 0.58 -0.09 7.59
C ILE A 58 1.85 0.77 7.49
N GLY A 59 3.03 0.14 7.45
CA GLY A 59 4.31 0.85 7.32
C GLY A 59 4.40 1.65 6.02
N GLY A 60 3.92 1.07 4.91
CA GLY A 60 3.84 1.74 3.62
C GLY A 60 2.90 2.94 3.62
N LEU A 61 1.73 2.83 4.26
CA LEU A 61 0.80 3.95 4.45
C LEU A 61 1.43 5.08 5.25
N ILE A 62 2.09 4.77 6.37
CA ILE A 62 2.75 5.77 7.22
C ILE A 62 3.87 6.44 6.43
N TRP A 63 4.73 5.67 5.76
CA TRP A 63 5.82 6.22 4.95
C TRP A 63 5.31 7.13 3.83
N PHE A 64 4.23 6.72 3.15
CA PHE A 64 3.59 7.55 2.12
C PHE A 64 3.01 8.84 2.72
N GLY A 65 2.27 8.75 3.82
CA GLY A 65 1.67 9.89 4.49
C GLY A 65 2.71 10.92 4.99
N LEU A 66 3.88 10.46 5.42
CA LEU A 66 4.97 11.34 5.83
C LEU A 66 5.68 12.03 4.65
N LYS A 67 5.70 11.39 3.47
CA LYS A 67 6.46 11.87 2.31
C LYS A 67 5.65 12.79 1.40
N PHE A 68 4.33 12.59 1.29
CA PHE A 68 3.50 13.34 0.35
C PHE A 68 2.90 14.60 0.99
N LYS A 69 3.46 15.76 0.62
CA LYS A 69 2.94 17.10 0.97
C LYS A 69 1.54 17.37 0.41
N THR A 70 1.00 16.52 -0.47
CA THR A 70 -0.36 16.62 -1.04
C THR A 70 -1.48 16.40 -0.02
N TRP A 71 -1.17 15.88 1.17
CA TRP A 71 -2.11 15.86 2.30
C TRP A 71 -2.06 17.15 3.13
N ASN A 72 -1.21 18.12 2.73
CA ASN A 72 -1.18 19.43 3.35
C ASN A 72 -2.40 20.23 2.87
N VAL A 73 -3.23 20.64 3.83
CA VAL A 73 -4.47 21.39 3.59
C VAL A 73 -4.22 22.61 2.73
N ASP A 74 -3.13 23.34 2.99
CA ASP A 74 -2.77 24.55 2.24
C ASP A 74 -2.56 24.29 0.74
N TYR A 75 -1.95 23.15 0.39
CA TYR A 75 -1.73 22.76 -1.01
C TYR A 75 -3.04 22.35 -1.70
N ILE A 76 -3.96 21.72 -0.94
CA ILE A 76 -5.27 21.31 -1.43
C ILE A 76 -6.13 22.54 -1.70
N GLU A 77 -6.10 23.52 -0.79
CA GLU A 77 -6.85 24.78 -0.89
C GLU A 77 -6.35 25.62 -2.07
N GLU A 78 -5.03 25.81 -2.23
CA GLU A 78 -4.45 26.51 -3.40
C GLU A 78 -4.80 25.83 -4.73
N THR A 79 -4.75 24.49 -4.79
CA THR A 79 -5.08 23.75 -6.02
C THR A 79 -6.57 23.83 -6.35
N PHE A 80 -7.43 23.80 -5.33
CA PHE A 80 -8.88 23.94 -5.47
C PHE A 80 -9.25 25.34 -5.97
N ASP A 81 -8.73 26.38 -5.33
CA ASP A 81 -8.97 27.77 -5.70
C ASP A 81 -8.52 28.06 -7.14
N GLN A 82 -7.36 27.53 -7.56
CA GLN A 82 -6.92 27.64 -8.95
C GLN A 82 -7.87 26.98 -9.97
N HIS A 83 -8.54 25.89 -9.61
CA HIS A 83 -9.50 25.21 -10.50
C HIS A 83 -10.90 25.85 -10.46
N VAL A 84 -11.27 26.52 -9.37
CA VAL A 84 -12.52 27.28 -9.25
C VAL A 84 -12.40 28.64 -9.95
N ASP A 85 -11.31 29.37 -9.72
CA ASP A 85 -11.10 30.71 -10.27
C ASP A 85 -10.53 30.69 -11.70
N GLY A 86 -9.95 29.57 -12.14
CA GLY A 86 -9.39 29.38 -13.49
C GLY A 86 -10.42 29.10 -14.59
N GLY A 87 -11.72 29.05 -14.26
CA GLY A 87 -12.81 28.79 -15.19
C GLY A 87 -13.34 30.00 -15.98
N ASP A 88 -12.77 31.20 -15.76
CA ASP A 88 -13.32 32.46 -16.32
C ASP A 88 -12.29 33.32 -17.08
N LYS A 89 -11.34 32.68 -17.78
CA LYS A 89 -10.49 33.32 -18.81
C LYS A 89 -10.22 32.42 -20.01
#